data_AF-A0A090VQS6-F1
#
_entry.id   AF-A0A090VQS6-F1
#
_cell.length_a   1.000
_cell.length_b   1.000
_cell.length_c   1.000
_cell.angle_alpha   90.00
_cell.angle_beta   90.00
_cell.angle_gamma   90.00
#
_symmetry.space_group_name_H-M   'P 1'
#
loop_
_entity.id
_entity.type
_entity.pdbx_description
1 polymer ?
#
loop_
_entity_poly.entity_id
_entity_poly.type
_entity_poly.pdbx_seq_one_letter_code
_entity_poly.pdbx_strand_id
1 'polypeptide(L)'
;MSGYYVGYDKDFKANEYGMLATAEDVGTFLRALNDGSIFNEGEQDIYPYVYDHGGLVIGYQSLAEYHKDIDTVIVQFINTTDFNGYEWNLSEIIINRIVKILRRQNS
;
A
#
# COMPACT_ATOMS: atom_id res chain seq x y z
N MET A 1 8.20 -6.51 -9.87
CA MET A 1 9.45 -6.82 -9.14
C MET A 1 9.48 -8.31 -8.80
N SER A 2 10.65 -8.95 -8.71
CA SER A 2 10.79 -10.35 -8.27
C SER A 2 10.68 -10.41 -6.73
N GLY A 3 9.93 -11.36 -6.18
CA GLY A 3 9.66 -11.44 -4.75
C GLY A 3 10.69 -12.30 -4.04
N TYR A 4 11.23 -11.81 -2.94
CA TYR A 4 12.33 -12.44 -2.21
C TYR A 4 12.02 -12.66 -0.73
N TYR A 5 12.43 -13.81 -0.19
CA TYR A 5 12.36 -14.10 1.25
C TYR A 5 13.65 -14.79 1.70
N VAL A 6 14.28 -14.30 2.77
CA VAL A 6 15.54 -14.84 3.28
C VAL A 6 15.36 -16.29 3.74
N GLY A 7 16.21 -17.19 3.24
CA GLY A 7 16.14 -18.62 3.55
C GLY A 7 15.17 -19.43 2.69
N TYR A 8 14.62 -18.83 1.62
CA TYR A 8 13.81 -19.54 0.63
C TYR A 8 14.39 -19.35 -0.78
N ASP A 9 14.83 -20.43 -1.41
CA ASP A 9 15.57 -20.37 -2.69
C ASP A 9 14.68 -20.08 -3.90
N LYS A 10 13.37 -20.32 -3.81
CA LYS A 10 12.45 -20.09 -4.92
C LYS A 10 12.06 -18.62 -5.01
N ASP A 11 12.20 -18.06 -6.20
CA ASP A 11 11.64 -16.74 -6.55
C ASP A 11 10.10 -16.83 -6.59
N PHE A 12 9.44 -15.81 -6.03
CA PHE A 12 7.99 -15.70 -6.01
C PHE A 12 7.39 -14.97 -7.23
N LYS A 13 8.21 -14.48 -8.16
CA LYS A 13 7.80 -13.69 -9.34
C LYS A 13 6.71 -14.36 -10.19
N ALA A 14 6.78 -15.68 -10.34
CA ALA A 14 5.83 -16.44 -11.16
C ALA A 14 4.59 -16.89 -10.37
N ASN A 15 4.53 -16.61 -9.08
CA ASN A 15 3.43 -17.02 -8.21
C ASN A 15 2.41 -15.88 -8.09
N GLU A 16 1.17 -16.16 -8.47
CA GLU A 16 0.06 -15.21 -8.37
C GLU A 16 -0.65 -15.40 -7.02
N TYR A 17 -0.11 -14.78 -5.97
CA TYR A 17 -0.75 -14.77 -4.65
C TYR A 17 -1.56 -13.49 -4.43
N GLY A 18 -2.83 -13.64 -4.09
CA GLY A 18 -3.72 -12.52 -3.73
C GLY A 18 -4.10 -11.65 -4.93
N MET A 19 -4.37 -10.37 -4.67
CA MET A 19 -4.65 -9.38 -5.71
C MET A 19 -3.35 -8.83 -6.28
N LEU A 20 -3.22 -8.84 -7.61
CA LEU A 20 -2.10 -8.24 -8.32
C LEU A 20 -2.55 -6.91 -8.93
N ALA A 21 -1.83 -5.85 -8.62
CA ALA A 21 -2.15 -4.50 -9.08
C ALA A 21 -0.87 -3.67 -9.27
N THR A 22 -0.93 -2.69 -10.17
CA THR A 22 0.12 -1.66 -10.27
C THR A 22 -0.10 -0.57 -9.21
N ALA A 23 0.91 0.28 -9.00
CA ALA A 23 0.77 1.41 -8.08
C ALA A 23 -0.29 2.42 -8.59
N GLU A 24 -0.45 2.51 -9.91
CA GLU A 24 -1.48 3.33 -10.56
C GLU A 24 -2.89 2.78 -10.31
N ASP A 25 -3.09 1.47 -10.45
CA ASP A 25 -4.38 0.83 -10.18
C ASP A 25 -4.80 1.02 -8.72
N VAL A 26 -3.88 0.75 -7.78
CA VAL A 26 -4.13 0.95 -6.34
C VAL A 26 -4.36 2.42 -6.03
N GLY A 27 -3.61 3.33 -6.65
CA GLY A 27 -3.77 4.77 -6.46
C GLY A 27 -5.15 5.26 -6.90
N THR A 28 -5.61 4.80 -8.08
CA THR A 28 -6.95 5.10 -8.62
C THR A 28 -8.03 4.54 -7.71
N PHE A 29 -7.91 3.28 -7.32
CA PHE A 29 -8.85 2.62 -6.42
C PHE A 29 -8.94 3.35 -5.08
N LEU A 30 -7.82 3.66 -4.44
CA LEU A 30 -7.81 4.29 -3.11
C LEU A 30 -8.39 5.70 -3.18
N ARG A 31 -8.18 6.44 -4.27
CA ARG A 31 -8.83 7.74 -4.48
C ARG A 31 -10.35 7.60 -4.60
N ALA A 32 -10.82 6.68 -5.46
CA ALA A 32 -12.25 6.41 -5.63
C ALA A 32 -12.93 5.91 -4.35
N LEU A 33 -12.20 5.17 -3.53
CA LEU A 33 -12.65 4.72 -2.21
C LEU A 33 -12.84 5.90 -1.24
N ASN A 34 -11.89 6.83 -1.24
CA ASN A 34 -11.87 7.96 -0.31
C ASN A 34 -12.82 9.10 -0.69
N ASP A 35 -13.04 9.34 -1.99
CA ASP A 35 -14.02 10.31 -2.47
C ASP A 35 -15.45 9.73 -2.56
N GLY A 36 -15.59 8.42 -2.34
CA GLY A 36 -16.85 7.70 -2.32
C GLY A 36 -17.41 7.35 -3.69
N SER A 37 -16.71 7.70 -4.79
CA SER A 37 -17.18 7.44 -6.16
C SER A 37 -17.26 5.97 -6.53
N ILE A 38 -16.62 5.08 -5.76
CA ILE A 38 -16.74 3.64 -5.94
C ILE A 38 -18.07 3.07 -5.42
N PHE A 39 -18.77 3.79 -4.54
CA PHE A 39 -19.96 3.28 -3.86
C PHE A 39 -21.26 3.69 -4.56
N ASN A 40 -22.22 2.76 -4.59
CA ASN A 40 -23.62 3.05 -4.84
C ASN A 40 -24.33 3.54 -3.56
N GLU A 41 -25.59 3.95 -3.69
CA GLU A 41 -26.43 4.41 -2.58
C GLU A 41 -26.49 3.36 -1.45
N GLY A 42 -26.07 3.76 -0.24
CA GLY A 42 -26.05 2.92 0.96
C GLY A 42 -24.86 1.95 1.10
N GLU A 43 -23.99 1.80 0.09
CA GLU A 43 -22.84 0.89 0.18
C GLU A 43 -21.72 1.47 1.07
N GLN A 44 -21.53 2.78 1.04
CA GLN A 44 -20.54 3.44 1.89
C GLN A 44 -20.88 3.30 3.39
N ASP A 45 -22.17 3.26 3.74
CA ASP A 45 -22.64 3.18 5.13
C ASP A 45 -22.25 1.86 5.81
N ILE A 46 -22.01 0.81 5.03
CA ILE A 46 -21.58 -0.51 5.52
C ILE A 46 -20.07 -0.74 5.39
N TYR A 47 -19.29 0.24 4.91
CA TYR A 47 -17.86 0.13 4.70
C TYR A 47 -17.06 1.03 5.67
N PRO A 48 -16.58 0.50 6.81
CA PRO A 48 -16.00 1.30 7.89
C PRO A 48 -14.52 1.69 7.69
N TYR A 49 -13.88 1.29 6.59
CA TYR A 49 -12.46 1.52 6.32
C TYR A 49 -12.29 2.61 5.27
N VAL A 50 -11.38 3.56 5.48
CA VAL A 50 -11.32 4.70 4.54
C VAL A 50 -9.90 5.11 4.15
N TYR A 51 -8.90 4.99 5.02
CA TYR A 51 -7.66 5.76 4.77
C TYR A 51 -6.46 4.94 4.35
N ASP A 52 -6.17 3.82 5.02
CA ASP A 52 -4.89 3.14 4.84
C ASP A 52 -5.06 1.63 4.83
N HIS A 53 -4.22 0.93 4.07
CA HIS A 53 -4.13 -0.52 4.13
C HIS A 53 -2.70 -1.02 3.91
N GLY A 54 -2.34 -2.04 4.70
CA GLY A 54 -1.08 -2.74 4.62
C GLY A 54 -1.27 -4.16 4.14
N GLY A 55 -0.44 -4.60 3.20
CA GLY A 55 -0.44 -5.97 2.69
C GLY A 55 0.89 -6.65 2.99
N LEU A 56 0.84 -7.90 3.44
CA LEU A 56 2.02 -8.70 3.74
C LEU A 56 1.81 -10.14 3.26
N VAL A 57 2.59 -10.56 2.27
CA VAL A 57 2.62 -11.93 1.77
C VAL A 57 4.08 -12.35 1.58
N ILE A 58 4.34 -13.65 1.44
CA ILE A 58 5.71 -14.10 1.23
C ILE A 58 6.31 -13.46 -0.04
N GLY A 59 7.43 -12.76 0.13
CA GLY A 59 8.15 -12.10 -0.95
C GLY A 59 7.66 -10.69 -1.31
N TYR A 60 6.53 -10.22 -0.75
CA TYR A 60 5.99 -8.89 -1.05
C TYR A 60 5.27 -8.25 0.14
N GLN A 61 5.51 -6.96 0.35
CA GLN A 61 4.71 -6.13 1.25
C GLN A 61 4.34 -4.81 0.58
N SER A 62 3.27 -4.20 1.08
CA SER A 62 2.72 -2.96 0.55
C SER A 62 2.13 -2.09 1.65
N LEU A 63 2.23 -0.78 1.46
CA LEU A 63 1.50 0.23 2.23
C LEU A 63 0.82 1.16 1.23
N ALA A 64 -0.47 1.42 1.42
CA ALA A 64 -1.23 2.37 0.62
C ALA A 64 -1.99 3.29 1.58
N GLU A 65 -1.75 4.60 1.46
CA GLU A 65 -2.24 5.62 2.39
C GLU A 65 -2.86 6.81 1.64
N TYR A 66 -3.98 7.33 2.13
CA TYR A 66 -4.56 8.59 1.66
C TYR A 66 -4.42 9.69 2.71
N HIS A 67 -3.67 10.75 2.38
CA HIS A 67 -3.44 11.91 3.24
C HIS A 67 -4.34 13.07 2.83
N LYS A 68 -5.49 13.20 3.51
CA LYS A 68 -6.48 14.24 3.26
C LYS A 68 -5.95 15.67 3.38
N ASP A 69 -5.00 15.92 4.28
CA ASP A 69 -4.44 17.26 4.51
C ASP A 69 -3.66 17.83 3.32
N ILE A 70 -3.17 16.94 2.44
CA ILE A 70 -2.44 17.29 1.21
C ILE A 70 -3.08 16.68 -0.04
N ASP A 71 -4.30 16.15 0.07
CA ASP A 71 -5.04 15.44 -0.99
C ASP A 71 -4.18 14.47 -1.84
N THR A 72 -3.35 13.67 -1.18
CA THR A 72 -2.36 12.82 -1.84
C THR A 72 -2.53 11.35 -1.45
N VAL A 73 -2.56 10.48 -2.46
CA VAL A 73 -2.44 9.03 -2.29
C VAL A 73 -0.98 8.63 -2.44
N ILE A 74 -0.48 7.82 -1.51
CA ILE A 74 0.88 7.27 -1.55
C ILE A 74 0.78 5.75 -1.57
N VAL A 75 1.36 5.13 -2.58
CA VAL A 75 1.44 3.67 -2.70
C VAL A 75 2.90 3.25 -2.67
N GLN A 76 3.23 2.33 -1.79
CA GLN A 76 4.55 1.74 -1.62
C GLN A 76 4.47 0.23 -1.82
N PHE A 77 5.28 -0.30 -2.74
CA PHE A 77 5.48 -1.72 -2.93
C PHE A 77 6.93 -2.10 -2.65
N ILE A 78 7.12 -3.17 -1.90
CA ILE A 78 8.41 -3.72 -1.53
C ILE A 78 8.39 -5.20 -1.89
N ASN A 79 9.42 -5.66 -2.58
CA ASN A 79 9.55 -7.01 -3.13
C ASN A 79 10.41 -7.93 -2.27
N THR A 80 10.42 -7.66 -0.97
CA THR A 80 10.99 -8.51 0.06
C THR A 80 10.10 -8.42 1.28
N THR A 81 10.17 -9.44 2.14
CA THR A 81 9.43 -9.49 3.39
C THR A 81 10.24 -10.19 4.46
N ASP A 82 10.03 -9.78 5.70
CA ASP A 82 10.46 -10.47 6.90
C ASP A 82 9.29 -10.52 7.88
N PHE A 83 8.83 -11.73 8.22
CA PHE A 83 7.73 -11.91 9.16
C PHE A 83 8.12 -11.61 10.62
N ASN A 84 9.41 -11.40 10.91
CA ASN A 84 9.85 -10.84 12.20
C ASN A 84 9.70 -9.31 12.27
N GLY A 85 9.29 -8.67 11.17
CA GLY A 85 8.91 -7.26 11.13
C GLY A 85 10.03 -6.28 10.80
N TYR A 86 11.27 -6.73 10.53
CA TYR A 86 12.36 -5.81 10.19
C TYR A 86 12.03 -4.98 8.94
N GLU A 87 11.65 -5.66 7.85
CA GLU A 87 11.31 -5.00 6.59
C GLU A 87 10.03 -4.17 6.71
N TRP A 88 9.07 -4.61 7.53
CA TRP A 88 7.85 -3.86 7.81
C TRP A 88 8.16 -2.52 8.48
N ASN A 89 8.95 -2.54 9.56
CA ASN A 89 9.35 -1.32 10.27
C ASN A 89 10.13 -0.36 9.37
N LEU A 90 10.97 -0.90 8.48
CA LEU A 90 11.70 -0.09 7.50
C LEU A 90 10.74 0.56 6.49
N SER A 91 9.74 -0.18 6.01
CA SER A 91 8.65 0.31 5.15
C SER A 91 7.96 1.53 5.79
N GLU A 92 7.55 1.40 7.05
CA GLU A 92 6.88 2.46 7.80
C GLU A 92 7.77 3.70 7.97
N ILE A 93 9.06 3.52 8.26
CA ILE A 93 10.01 4.64 8.34
C ILE A 93 10.13 5.38 7.00
N ILE A 94 10.18 4.63 5.89
CA ILE A 94 10.34 5.20 4.55
C ILE A 94 9.09 5.97 4.15
N ILE A 95 7.89 5.36 4.25
CA ILE A 95 6.66 6.04 3.84
C ILE A 95 6.40 7.30 4.68
N ASN A 96 6.62 7.24 6.00
CA ASN A 96 6.52 8.41 6.87
C ASN A 96 7.49 9.54 6.49
N ARG A 97 8.69 9.22 5.98
CA ARG A 97 9.62 10.24 5.47
C ARG A 97 9.12 10.86 4.18
N ILE A 98 8.57 10.06 3.27
CA ILE A 98 7.97 10.54 2.01
C ILE A 98 6.84 11.51 2.33
N VAL A 99 5.91 11.14 3.21
CA VAL A 99 4.80 12.00 3.67
C VAL A 99 5.30 13.33 4.21
N LYS A 100 6.33 13.30 5.09
CA LYS A 100 6.94 14.51 5.65
C LYS A 100 7.55 15.42 4.58
N ILE A 101 8.16 14.86 3.54
CA ILE A 101 8.73 15.63 2.44
C ILE A 101 7.62 16.29 1.62
N LEU A 102 6.57 15.53 1.26
CA LEU A 102 5.45 16.04 0.48
C LEU A 102 4.69 17.16 1.21
N ARG A 103 4.43 16.99 2.52
CA ARG A 103 3.81 18.03 3.35
C ARG A 103 4.60 19.35 3.36
N ARG A 104 5.94 19.26 3.39
CA ARG A 104 6.82 20.45 3.35
C ARG A 104 6.83 21.15 2.00
N GLN A 105 6.61 20.41 0.91
CA GLN A 105 6.56 20.97 -0.44
C GLN A 105 5.21 21.62 -0.77
N ASN A 106 4.14 21.19 -0.08
CA ASN A 106 2.78 21.73 -0.21
C ASN A 106 2.47 22.85 0.79
N SER A 107 3.44 23.26 1.61
CA SER A 107 3.36 24.44 2.52
C SER A 107 4.02 25.65 1.88
#